data_AF-A0AAE4FQQ0-F1
#
_entry.id   AF-A0AAE4FQQ0-F1
#
_cell.length_a   1.000
_cell.length_b   1.000
_cell.length_c   1.000
_cell.angle_alpha   90.00
_cell.angle_beta   90.00
_cell.angle_gamma   90.00
#
_symmetry.space_group_name_H-M   'P 1'
#
loop_
_entity.id
_entity.type
_entity.pdbx_description
1 polymer ?
#
loop_
_entity_poly.entity_id
_entity_poly.type
_entity_poly.pdbx_seq_one_letter_code
_entity_poly.pdbx_strand_id
1 'polypeptide(L)' 'MNTKEILQSSESTELNISSLLDLVTQIQAQVPIEEWQKLPTDLSINHDHYLYSSPKVEE' A
#
# COMPACT_ATOMS: atom_id res chain seq x y z
N MET A 1 -44.07 5.76 1.64
CA MET A 1 -42.60 5.56 1.75
C MET A 1 -42.12 5.01 0.43
N ASN A 2 -41.49 5.84 -0.41
CA ASN A 2 -41.04 5.42 -1.74
C ASN A 2 -39.58 4.94 -1.62
N THR A 3 -39.41 3.64 -1.46
CA THR A 3 -38.15 2.94 -1.15
C THR A 3 -37.18 2.83 -2.34
N LYS A 4 -37.38 3.64 -3.40
CA LYS A 4 -36.59 3.56 -4.63
C LYS A 4 -35.30 4.39 -4.62
N GLU A 5 -35.07 5.22 -3.61
CA GLU A 5 -33.88 6.08 -3.51
C GLU A 5 -32.73 5.49 -2.66
N ILE A 6 -32.94 4.36 -2.00
CA ILE A 6 -31.93 3.76 -1.08
C ILE A 6 -30.95 2.82 -1.82
N LEU A 7 -31.15 2.58 -3.12
CA LEU A 7 -30.37 1.59 -3.90
C LEU A 7 -29.49 2.22 -5.00
N GLN A 8 -29.04 3.47 -4.83
CA GLN A 8 -28.11 4.13 -5.75
C GLN A 8 -26.72 4.42 -5.17
N SER A 9 -26.39 3.87 -3.99
CA SER A 9 -25.06 4.00 -3.37
C SER A 9 -24.27 2.69 -3.36
N SER A 10 -24.38 1.88 -4.41
CA SER A 10 -23.38 0.86 -4.71
C SER A 10 -22.59 1.32 -5.92
N GLU A 11 -21.84 2.40 -5.77
CA GLU A 11 -20.75 2.73 -6.68
C GLU A 11 -19.75 1.57 -6.56
N SER A 12 -19.77 0.71 -7.57
CA SER A 12 -18.90 -0.45 -7.69
C SER A 12 -17.45 0.00 -7.53
N THR A 13 -16.88 -0.28 -6.37
CA THR A 13 -15.42 -0.25 -6.15
C THR A 13 -14.82 -1.45 -6.87
N GLU A 14 -14.95 -1.48 -8.21
CA GLU A 14 -14.05 -2.25 -9.03
C GLU A 14 -12.69 -1.57 -8.94
N LEU A 15 -11.91 -1.93 -7.92
CA LEU A 15 -10.51 -1.60 -7.83
C LEU A 15 -9.84 -2.23 -9.05
N ASN A 16 -9.72 -1.46 -10.13
CA ASN A 16 -8.98 -1.86 -11.29
C ASN A 16 -7.53 -2.05 -10.83
N ILE A 17 -7.08 -3.30 -10.67
CA ILE A 17 -5.76 -3.62 -10.12
C ILE A 17 -4.65 -2.92 -10.93
N SER A 18 -4.88 -2.69 -12.23
CA SER A 18 -4.01 -1.86 -13.06
C SER A 18 -3.82 -0.47 -12.46
N SER A 19 -4.90 0.21 -12.08
CA SER A 19 -4.82 1.59 -11.58
C SER A 19 -4.14 1.70 -10.21
N LEU A 20 -4.25 0.68 -9.36
CA LEU A 20 -3.51 0.63 -8.09
C LEU A 20 -2.00 0.51 -8.34
N LEU A 21 -1.57 -0.40 -9.21
CA LEU A 21 -0.15 -0.61 -9.51
C LEU A 21 0.45 0.58 -10.26
N ASP A 22 -0.32 1.21 -11.14
CA ASP A 22 0.06 2.45 -11.82
C ASP A 22 0.31 3.58 -10.82
N LEU A 23 -0.58 3.75 -9.84
CA LEU A 23 -0.42 4.73 -8.76
C LEU A 23 0.82 4.43 -7.90
N VAL A 24 1.03 3.17 -7.51
CA VAL A 24 2.23 2.76 -6.74
C VAL A 24 3.49 3.08 -7.52
N THR A 25 3.52 2.79 -8.83
CA THR A 25 4.67 3.10 -9.71
C THR A 25 4.94 4.60 -9.76
N GLN A 26 3.89 5.42 -9.86
CA GLN A 26 4.01 6.88 -9.85
C GLN A 26 4.56 7.41 -8.53
N ILE A 27 4.21 6.80 -7.39
CA ILE A 27 4.73 7.18 -6.07
C ILE A 27 6.19 6.74 -5.94
N GLN A 28 6.52 5.52 -6.34
CA GLN A 28 7.88 4.97 -6.27
C GLN A 28 8.87 5.80 -7.09
N ALA A 29 8.46 6.30 -8.26
CA ALA A 29 9.29 7.12 -9.14
C ALA A 29 9.68 8.49 -8.55
N GLN A 30 8.99 8.96 -7.50
CA GLN A 30 9.33 10.23 -6.82
C GLN A 30 10.52 10.09 -5.87
N VAL A 31 10.88 8.84 -5.50
CA VAL A 31 11.97 8.56 -4.56
C VAL A 31 13.23 8.16 -5.34
N PRO A 32 14.38 8.82 -5.14
CA PRO A 32 15.64 8.49 -5.80
C PRO A 32 16.11 7.06 -5.51
N ILE A 33 16.83 6.44 -6.46
CA ILE A 33 17.32 5.06 -6.34
C ILE A 33 18.26 4.88 -5.14
N GLU A 34 19.03 5.91 -4.78
CA GLU A 34 19.96 5.90 -3.66
C GLU A 34 19.25 5.71 -2.31
N GLU A 35 18.02 6.22 -2.17
CA GLU A 35 17.22 6.01 -0.96
C GLU A 35 16.66 4.58 -0.89
N TRP A 36 16.28 4.00 -2.03
CA TRP A 36 15.87 2.60 -2.10
C TRP A 36 17.00 1.65 -1.69
N GLN A 37 18.26 1.99 -2.01
CA GLN A 37 19.44 1.19 -1.62
C GLN A 37 19.75 1.24 -0.12
N LYS A 38 19.28 2.26 0.61
CA LYS A 38 19.47 2.36 2.07
C LYS A 38 18.50 1.48 2.84
N LEU A 39 17.41 1.03 2.21
CA LEU A 39 16.41 0.22 2.89
C LEU A 39 16.93 -1.19 3.17
N PRO A 40 16.62 -1.75 4.34
CA PRO A 40 17.00 -3.10 4.67
C PRO A 40 16.26 -4.11 3.78
N THR A 41 16.96 -5.17 3.35
CA THR A 41 16.40 -6.19 2.45
C THR A 41 15.28 -7.00 3.09
N ASP A 42 15.28 -7.07 4.42
CA ASP A 42 14.32 -7.77 5.26
C ASP A 42 13.29 -6.82 5.88
N LEU A 43 13.13 -5.60 5.35
CA LEU A 43 12.16 -4.60 5.83
C LEU A 43 10.74 -5.15 5.88
N SER A 44 10.34 -6.00 4.92
CA SER A 44 9.01 -6.60 4.88
C SER A 44 8.73 -7.52 6.07
N ILE A 45 9.75 -8.24 6.53
CA ILE A 45 9.66 -9.19 7.64
C ILE A 45 9.83 -8.44 8.98
N ASN A 46 10.79 -7.52 9.02
CA ASN A 46 11.23 -6.83 10.22
C ASN A 46 10.72 -5.38 10.32
N HIS A 47 9.58 -5.09 9.70
CA HIS A 47 8.96 -3.76 9.70
C HIS A 47 8.86 -3.16 11.11
N ASP A 48 8.39 -3.94 12.08
CA ASP A 48 8.20 -3.49 13.46
C ASP A 48 9.54 -3.28 14.19
N HIS A 49 10.59 -4.01 13.82
CA HIS A 49 11.94 -3.77 14.34
C HIS A 49 12.43 -2.38 13.90
N TYR A 50 12.26 -2.03 12.63
CA TYR A 50 12.74 -0.76 12.09
C TYR A 50 11.91 0.46 12.52
N LEU A 51 10.60 0.29 12.72
CA LEU A 51 9.74 1.40 13.16
C LEU A 51 9.64 1.54 14.69
N TYR A 52 9.70 0.42 15.42
CA TYR A 52 9.37 0.39 16.84
C TYR A 52 10.45 -0.26 17.72
N SER A 53 11.60 -0.64 17.15
CA SER A 53 12.69 -1.33 17.87
C SER A 53 12.27 -2.66 18.50
N SER A 54 11.21 -3.31 17.98
CA SER A 54 10.83 -4.67 18.37
C SER A 54 11.97 -5.65 18.09
N PRO A 55 12.04 -6.80 18.79
CA PRO A 55 13.02 -7.85 18.47
C PRO A 55 12.92 -8.28 17.01
N LYS A 56 14.08 -8.53 16.39
CA LYS A 56 14.18 -8.97 15.00
C LYS A 56 13.71 -10.42 14.88
N VAL A 57 12.93 -10.73 13.83
CA VAL A 57 12.57 -12.09 13.45
C VAL A 57 13.60 -12.58 12.44
N GLU A 58 14.23 -13.71 12.74
CA GLU A 58 15.11 -14.44 11.82
C GLU A 58 14.26 -15.48 11.07
N GLU A 59 14.36 -15.49 9.74
CA GLU A 59 13.75 -16.52 8.87
C GLU A 59 14.62 -17.79 8.78
#